data_AF-A0A0V0GVM8-F1
#
_entry.id   AF-A0A0V0GVM8-F1
#
_cell.length_a   1.000
_cell.length_b   1.000
_cell.length_c   1.000
_cell.angle_alpha   90.00
_cell.angle_beta   90.00
_cell.angle_gamma   90.00
#
_symmetry.space_group_name_H-M   'P 1'
#
loop_
_entity.id
_entity.type
_entity.pdbx_description
1 polymer ?
#
loop_
_entity_poly.entity_id
_entity_poly.type
_entity_poly.pdbx_seq_one_letter_code
_entity_poly.pdbx_strand_id
1 'polypeptide(L)'
;MLNRIYSPDRFSDILMQSYTTFIQNLYGMGARKIGVTTLPPTGCLPAAITLFGRGSNQCVARLNQDAVFFNAKLNRTSENLKSRLPGLKLVVF
;
A
#
# COMPACT_ATOMS: atom_id res chain seq x y z
N MET A 1 13.30 -13.82 -6.39
CA MET A 1 12.37 -12.67 -6.48
C MET A 1 11.05 -13.05 -5.81
N LEU A 2 10.49 -12.14 -4.99
CA LEU A 2 9.25 -12.36 -4.23
C LEU A 2 8.05 -12.72 -5.11
N ASN A 3 8.02 -12.24 -6.36
CA ASN A 3 6.99 -12.55 -7.35
C ASN A 3 6.91 -14.03 -7.77
N ARG A 4 7.88 -14.87 -7.38
CA ARG A 4 7.83 -16.33 -7.58
C ARG A 4 7.13 -17.07 -6.42
N ILE A 5 6.99 -16.42 -5.28
CA ILE A 5 6.47 -17.03 -4.04
C ILE A 5 5.09 -16.46 -3.69
N TYR A 6 4.86 -15.18 -3.99
CA TYR A 6 3.61 -14.49 -3.72
C TYR A 6 3.09 -13.80 -4.97
N SER A 7 1.77 -13.89 -5.20
CA SER A 7 1.07 -12.97 -6.09
C SER A 7 1.10 -11.55 -5.49
N PRO A 8 0.98 -10.50 -6.31
CA PRO A 8 0.85 -9.13 -5.81
C PRO A 8 -0.29 -8.98 -4.79
N ASP A 9 -1.41 -9.67 -5.03
CA ASP A 9 -2.58 -9.68 -4.15
C ASP A 9 -2.26 -10.26 -2.76
N ARG A 10 -1.63 -11.45 -2.71
CA ARG A 10 -1.25 -12.12 -1.47
C ARG A 10 -0.17 -11.35 -0.71
N PHE A 11 0.79 -10.79 -1.43
CA PHE A 11 1.81 -9.95 -0.80
C PHE A 11 1.19 -8.67 -0.21
N SER A 12 0.21 -8.07 -0.90
CA SER A 12 -0.52 -6.92 -0.38
C SER A 12 -1.27 -7.26 0.92
N ASP A 13 -1.82 -8.47 1.07
CA ASP A 13 -2.45 -8.87 2.34
C ASP A 13 -1.46 -8.94 3.50
N ILE A 14 -0.26 -9.45 3.25
CA ILE A 14 0.83 -9.45 4.24
C ILE A 14 1.18 -8.02 4.64
N LEU A 15 1.28 -7.11 3.66
CA LEU A 15 1.54 -5.70 3.94
C LEU A 15 0.40 -5.03 4.72
N MET A 16 -0.87 -5.37 4.47
CA MET A 16 -2.01 -4.85 5.23
C MET A 16 -2.02 -5.34 6.67
N GLN A 17 -1.56 -6.57 6.94
CA GLN A 17 -1.37 -7.07 8.29
C GLN A 17 -0.29 -6.26 9.03
N SER A 18 0.88 -6.07 8.42
CA SER A 18 1.96 -5.25 8.98
C SER A 18 1.53 -3.80 9.22
N TYR A 19 0.82 -3.20 8.27
CA TYR A 19 0.23 -1.86 8.40
C TYR A 19 -0.74 -1.77 9.57
N THR A 20 -1.65 -2.75 9.70
CA THR A 20 -2.60 -2.83 10.81
C THR A 20 -1.90 -2.87 12.17
N THR A 21 -0.91 -3.76 12.32
CA THR A 21 -0.11 -3.87 13.54
C THR A 21 0.62 -2.56 13.84
N PHE A 22 1.22 -1.93 12.83
CA PHE A 22 1.93 -0.67 13.01
C PHE A 22 1.01 0.46 13.52
N ILE A 23 -0.16 0.63 12.91
CA ILE A 23 -1.14 1.65 13.34
C ILE A 23 -1.65 1.36 14.76
N GLN A 24 -1.95 0.10 15.07
CA GLN A 24 -2.39 -0.29 16.42
C GLN A 24 -1.32 0.00 17.47
N ASN A 25 -0.04 -0.26 17.17
CA ASN A 25 1.06 0.05 18.08
C ASN A 25 1.22 1.55 18.30
N LEU A 26 1.20 2.36 17.22
CA LEU A 26 1.22 3.82 17.35
C LEU A 26 0.05 4.34 18.19
N TYR A 27 -1.15 3.79 17.97
CA TYR A 27 -2.33 4.12 18.76
C TYR A 27 -2.16 3.74 20.24
N GLY A 28 -1.59 2.56 20.52
CA GLY A 28 -1.25 2.11 21.88
C GLY A 28 -0.26 3.03 22.59
N MET A 29 0.65 3.66 21.85
CA MET A 29 1.58 4.69 22.34
C MET A 29 0.97 6.09 22.45
N GLY A 30 -0.34 6.25 22.21
CA GLY A 30 -1.05 7.51 22.37
C GLY A 30 -1.23 8.32 21.09
N ALA A 31 -0.75 7.86 19.93
CA ALA A 31 -1.00 8.56 18.67
C ALA A 31 -2.50 8.54 18.33
N ARG A 32 -3.04 9.68 17.91
CA ARG A 32 -4.45 9.82 17.51
C ARG A 32 -4.65 10.45 16.14
N LYS A 33 -3.60 11.03 15.55
CA LYS A 33 -3.63 11.63 14.20
C LYS A 33 -2.51 11.02 13.39
N ILE A 34 -2.85 10.29 12.33
CA ILE A 34 -1.88 9.59 11.49
C ILE A 34 -2.20 9.87 10.03
N GLY A 35 -1.20 10.38 9.29
CA GLY A 35 -1.24 10.51 7.85
C GLY A 35 -0.59 9.30 7.18
N VAL A 36 -1.22 8.76 6.15
CA VAL A 36 -0.74 7.58 5.41
C VAL A 36 -0.77 7.89 3.92
N THR A 37 0.32 7.64 3.22
CA THR A 37 0.40 7.87 1.78
C THR A 37 0.04 6.61 1.02
N THR A 38 -0.74 6.76 -0.05
CA THR A 38 -0.93 5.72 -1.06
C THR A 38 0.32 5.49 -1.90
N LEU A 39 0.32 4.41 -2.67
CA LEU A 39 1.32 4.20 -3.70
C LEU A 39 1.04 5.11 -4.90
N PRO A 40 2.07 5.78 -5.45
CA PRO A 40 1.95 6.47 -6.72
C PRO A 40 1.84 5.46 -7.89
N PRO A 41 1.68 5.93 -9.13
CA PRO A 41 1.81 5.10 -10.33
C PRO A 41 3.22 4.47 -10.45
N THR A 42 3.44 3.35 -9.75
CA THR A 42 4.77 2.73 -9.59
C THR A 42 5.38 2.24 -10.89
N GLY A 43 4.56 1.90 -11.88
CA GLY A 43 5.00 1.53 -13.23
C GLY A 43 5.61 2.68 -14.03
N CYS A 44 5.41 3.93 -13.60
CA CYS A 44 6.02 5.11 -14.23
C CYS A 44 7.35 5.51 -13.58
N LEU A 45 7.80 4.82 -12.52
CA LEU A 45 9.08 5.11 -11.89
C LEU A 45 10.23 4.69 -12.82
N PRO A 46 11.34 5.47 -12.90
CA PRO A 46 12.44 5.16 -13.81
C PRO A 46 12.99 3.74 -13.66
N ALA A 47 13.17 3.26 -12.43
CA ALA A 47 13.63 1.90 -12.16
C ALA A 47 12.64 0.82 -12.68
N ALA A 48 11.34 1.08 -12.58
CA ALA A 48 10.33 0.15 -13.07
C ALA A 48 10.34 0.06 -14.61
N ILE A 49 10.49 1.20 -15.29
CA ILE A 49 10.62 1.27 -16.75
C ILE A 49 11.89 0.53 -17.20
N THR A 50 13.04 0.82 -16.60
CA THR A 50 14.31 0.18 -16.95
C THR A 50 14.28 -1.34 -16.76
N LEU A 51 13.72 -1.82 -15.63
CA LEU A 51 13.75 -3.25 -15.30
C LEU A 51 12.62 -4.06 -15.94
N PHE A 52 11.44 -3.46 -16.13
CA PHE A 52 10.23 -4.19 -16.53
C PHE A 52 9.56 -3.65 -17.80
N GLY A 53 10.05 -2.53 -18.34
CA GLY A 53 9.52 -1.89 -19.55
C GLY A 53 9.91 -2.56 -20.86
N ARG A 54 10.80 -3.59 -20.83
CA ARG A 54 11.20 -4.38 -22.01
C ARG A 54 11.72 -3.52 -23.17
N GLY A 55 12.52 -2.48 -22.85
CA GLY A 55 13.06 -1.53 -23.83
C GLY A 55 12.08 -0.42 -24.24
N SER A 56 10.85 -0.43 -23.74
CA SER A 56 9.91 0.69 -23.89
C SER A 56 10.19 1.78 -22.85
N ASN A 57 9.99 3.04 -23.25
CA ASN A 57 10.01 4.21 -22.35
C ASN A 57 8.62 4.52 -21.77
N GLN A 58 7.62 3.66 -21.99
CA GLN A 58 6.28 3.82 -21.45
C GLN A 58 6.17 3.23 -20.03
N CYS A 59 5.19 3.72 -19.27
CA CYS A 59 4.90 3.15 -17.95
C CYS A 59 4.50 1.67 -18.04
N VAL A 60 4.93 0.90 -17.06
CA VAL A 60 4.59 -0.53 -16.95
C VAL A 60 3.17 -0.66 -16.38
N ALA A 61 2.18 -0.78 -17.27
CA ALA A 61 0.75 -0.78 -16.91
C ALA A 61 0.38 -1.78 -15.80
N ARG A 62 0.99 -2.97 -15.81
CA ARG A 62 0.77 -4.00 -14.77
C ARG A 62 1.10 -3.48 -13.36
N LEU A 63 2.22 -2.75 -13.21
CA LEU A 63 2.65 -2.23 -11.91
C LEU A 63 1.76 -1.09 -11.43
N ASN A 64 1.28 -0.25 -12.36
CA ASN A 64 0.27 0.76 -12.03
C ASN A 64 -1.04 0.12 -11.56
N GLN A 65 -1.46 -0.96 -12.20
CA GLN A 65 -2.65 -1.70 -11.78
C GLN A 65 -2.46 -2.34 -10.40
N ASP A 66 -1.29 -2.94 -10.13
CA ASP A 66 -0.93 -3.46 -8.81
C ASP A 66 -1.01 -2.36 -7.73
N ALA A 67 -0.54 -1.14 -8.04
CA ALA A 67 -0.61 0.01 -7.13
C ALA A 67 -2.06 0.44 -6.84
N VAL A 68 -2.93 0.49 -7.85
CA VAL A 68 -4.36 0.80 -7.68
C VAL A 68 -5.04 -0.22 -6.76
N PHE A 69 -4.78 -1.52 -6.96
CA PHE A 69 -5.33 -2.57 -6.11
C PHE A 69 -4.82 -2.48 -4.68
N PHE A 70 -3.53 -2.23 -4.49
CA PHE A 70 -2.96 -2.01 -3.17
C PHE A 70 -3.62 -0.83 -2.45
N ASN A 71 -3.78 0.31 -3.13
CA ASN A 71 -4.39 1.51 -2.57
C ASN A 71 -5.85 1.27 -2.14
N ALA A 72 -6.59 0.45 -2.91
CA ALA A 72 -7.94 0.05 -2.52
C ALA A 72 -7.95 -0.81 -1.24
N LYS A 73 -7.01 -1.75 -1.08
CA LYS A 73 -6.85 -2.53 0.16
C LYS A 73 -6.44 -1.65 1.34
N LEU A 74 -5.52 -0.70 1.12
CA LEU A 74 -5.08 0.25 2.14
C LEU A 74 -6.23 1.12 2.65
N ASN A 75 -7.05 1.65 1.76
CA ASN A 75 -8.23 2.43 2.13
C ASN A 75 -9.22 1.60 2.96
N ARG A 76 -9.59 0.40 2.50
CA ARG A 76 -10.50 -0.50 3.24
C ARG A 76 -9.94 -0.85 4.62
N THR A 77 -8.65 -1.16 4.70
CA THR A 77 -7.98 -1.48 5.97
C THR A 77 -7.97 -0.27 6.92
N SER A 78 -7.76 0.93 6.38
CA SER A 78 -7.79 2.18 7.12
C SER A 78 -9.19 2.51 7.66
N GLU A 79 -10.24 2.30 6.87
CA GLU A 79 -11.63 2.44 7.34
C GLU A 79 -11.94 1.44 8.48
N ASN A 80 -11.50 0.19 8.33
CA ASN A 80 -11.66 -0.84 9.38
C ASN A 80 -10.91 -0.48 10.67
N LEU A 81 -9.75 0.16 10.58
CA LEU A 81 -9.00 0.62 11.74
C LEU A 81 -9.73 1.78 12.44
N LYS A 82 -10.22 2.76 11.68
CA LYS A 82 -11.00 3.89 12.22
C LYS A 82 -12.25 3.42 12.96
N SER A 83 -12.94 2.39 12.46
CA SER A 83 -14.15 1.86 13.13
C SER A 83 -13.85 1.11 14.43
N ARG A 84 -12.64 0.55 14.58
CA ARG A 84 -12.23 -0.24 15.76
C ARG A 84 -11.45 0.56 16.81
N LEU A 85 -10.91 1.72 16.45
CA LEU A 85 -10.02 2.51 17.31
C LEU A 85 -10.63 3.88 17.60
N PRO A 86 -11.42 4.03 18.68
CA PRO A 86 -12.10 5.28 19.01
C PRO A 86 -11.12 6.47 19.10
N GLY A 87 -11.50 7.59 18.47
CA GLY A 87 -10.67 8.81 18.49
C GLY A 87 -9.45 8.78 17.56
N LEU A 88 -9.21 7.69 16.82
CA LEU A 88 -8.21 7.67 15.75
C LEU A 88 -8.68 8.49 14.55
N LYS A 89 -7.90 9.49 14.17
CA LYS A 89 -8.00 10.23 12.91
C LYS A 89 -6.91 9.74 11.97
N LEU A 90 -7.31 8.93 10.99
CA LEU A 90 -6.42 8.40 9.97
C LEU A 90 -6.83 8.98 8.62
N VAL A 91 -5.89 9.66 7.96
CA VAL A 91 -6.09 10.27 6.63
C VAL A 91 -5.17 9.56 5.64
N VAL A 92 -5.75 9.07 4.55
CA VAL A 92 -5.02 8.44 3.45
C VAL A 92 -4.93 9.43 2.28
N PHE A 93 -3.73 9.68 1.77
CA PHE A 93 -3.42 10.61 0.68
C PHE A 93 -3.15 9.90 -0.64
#